data_AF-A0A9C7Z5W6-F1
#
_entry.id   AF-A0A9C7Z5W6-F1
#
_cell.length_a   1.000
_cell.length_b   1.000
_cell.length_c   1.000
_cell.angle_alpha   90.00
_cell.angle_beta   90.00
_cell.angle_gamma   90.00
#
_symmetry.space_group_name_H-M   'P 1'
#
loop_
_entity.id
_entity.type
_entity.pdbx_description
1 polymer ?
#
loop_
_entity_poly.entity_id
_entity_poly.type
_entity_poly.pdbx_seq_one_letter_code
_entity_poly.pdbx_strand_id
1 'polypeptide(L)'
;MIRSIDQSIIRICGGVLKVKYVYFFSKGKSDGSASMKDLLGGKGANLAEMASLGIPVPPGFTISTEVCRHYEEHGKTYPESLKGEVEKNLRQLEEVTGMKFGSSQSPLLVSVRSGAAISMPGMMDTVLNLGLTDETVKGLVARTGNERFAYDSYRRLVQMYGDVVLGLKPETKTDIDPFEEILDQVKEKKGVKLDTELEAEDLKELVVLFQKAIVDRLGVEFPQDPMKQLWGAIDAVFGSWNNPRAIKYREINDIHGLIGTAVSVQTMVFGNMGQTCGTGVAFTRNPATGENVFYGEYLMNAQGEDVVAGIRTPQPISTLKDVMPEAYEELLQIRATLEEHYRDMQDIEFTIQDKHLYMLQTRTGKRT
;
A
#
# COMPACT_ATOMS: atom_id res chain seq x y z
N MET A 1 -0.07 34.39 32.17
CA MET A 1 -0.58 33.27 32.99
C MET A 1 -0.20 31.99 32.25
N ILE A 2 0.93 31.41 32.65
CA ILE A 2 1.57 30.27 32.00
C ILE A 2 1.00 28.99 32.65
N ARG A 3 0.49 28.06 31.86
CA ARG A 3 0.23 26.65 32.22
C ARG A 3 0.66 25.85 30.99
N SER A 4 1.73 25.05 31.04
CA SER A 4 1.83 23.71 31.65
C SER A 4 2.22 22.76 30.52
N ILE A 5 3.51 22.71 30.18
CA ILE A 5 4.09 21.65 29.36
C ILE A 5 4.37 20.48 30.31
N ASP A 6 3.81 19.31 29.99
CA ASP A 6 3.97 18.07 30.75
C ASP A 6 5.44 17.62 30.73
N GLN A 7 6.01 17.37 31.91
CA GLN A 7 7.44 17.18 32.19
C GLN A 7 7.88 15.71 32.27
N SER A 8 7.27 14.82 31.50
CA SER A 8 7.63 13.41 31.51
C SER A 8 8.37 12.99 30.23
N ILE A 9 9.62 13.48 30.08
CA ILE A 9 10.80 12.87 29.40
C ILE A 9 11.87 13.96 29.37
N ILE A 10 12.68 14.06 30.43
CA ILE A 10 13.85 14.94 30.45
C ILE A 10 15.02 14.16 31.02
N ARG A 11 15.87 13.62 30.13
CA ARG A 11 17.26 13.26 30.43
C ARG A 11 18.15 14.22 29.63
N ILE A 12 18.76 15.18 30.33
CA ILE A 12 19.65 16.19 29.75
C ILE A 12 21.09 15.66 29.78
N CYS A 13 21.66 15.42 28.61
CA CYS A 13 23.10 15.56 28.32
C CYS A 13 23.28 15.96 26.85
N GLY A 14 23.47 17.26 26.59
CA GLY A 14 24.35 17.79 25.52
C GLY A 14 24.14 17.39 24.04
N GLY A 15 23.01 16.81 23.64
CA GLY A 15 22.69 16.51 22.23
C GLY A 15 21.45 17.26 21.78
N VAL A 16 21.51 17.94 20.64
CA VAL A 16 20.30 18.38 19.94
C VAL A 16 19.46 17.12 19.69
N LEU A 17 18.26 17.04 20.27
CA LEU A 17 17.32 15.95 20.02
C LEU A 17 17.00 15.93 18.53
N LYS A 18 17.55 14.97 17.81
CA LYS A 18 17.27 14.77 16.39
C LYS A 18 15.87 14.19 16.28
N VAL A 19 14.92 14.97 15.77
CA VAL A 19 13.56 14.53 15.48
C VAL A 19 13.63 13.36 14.50
N LYS A 20 12.96 12.25 14.81
CA LYS A 20 12.88 11.05 13.97
C LYS A 20 11.59 11.08 13.17
N TYR A 21 11.69 11.02 11.86
CA TYR A 21 10.55 11.09 10.95
C TYR A 21 10.18 9.74 10.34
N VAL A 22 11.11 8.78 10.29
CA VAL A 22 10.89 7.48 9.63
C VAL A 22 11.01 6.32 10.62
N TYR A 23 9.99 5.47 10.68
CA TYR A 23 9.83 4.40 11.66
C TYR A 23 9.74 3.04 10.96
N PHE A 24 10.73 2.17 11.18
CA PHE A 24 10.79 0.85 10.55
C PHE A 24 9.86 -0.18 11.21
N PHE A 25 9.37 -1.14 10.45
CA PHE A 25 8.68 -2.33 10.96
C PHE A 25 9.01 -3.58 10.14
N SER A 26 9.14 -4.72 10.83
CA SER A 26 9.33 -6.07 10.28
C SER A 26 8.96 -7.10 11.35
N LYS A 27 8.71 -8.35 10.98
CA LYS A 27 8.35 -9.42 11.92
C LYS A 27 9.30 -9.47 13.12
N GLY A 28 8.78 -9.23 14.32
CA GLY A 28 9.51 -9.20 15.59
C GLY A 28 10.32 -7.93 15.88
N LYS A 29 10.27 -6.90 15.01
CA LYS A 29 11.02 -5.65 15.16
C LYS A 29 10.24 -4.45 14.66
N SER A 30 9.90 -3.51 15.54
CA SER A 30 9.32 -2.23 15.14
C SER A 30 9.88 -1.06 15.94
N ASP A 31 9.95 0.08 15.26
CA ASP A 31 10.24 1.38 15.86
C ASP A 31 8.98 2.11 16.37
N GLY A 32 7.80 1.56 16.10
CA GLY A 32 6.50 2.14 16.47
C GLY A 32 5.61 1.17 17.23
N SER A 33 4.38 1.60 17.53
CA SER A 33 3.35 0.77 18.18
C SER A 33 1.94 1.33 17.93
N ALA A 34 0.93 0.58 18.35
CA ALA A 34 -0.48 0.97 18.25
C ALA A 34 -0.84 2.24 19.05
N SER A 35 0.00 2.69 19.99
CA SER A 35 -0.23 3.95 20.73
C SER A 35 0.19 5.19 19.94
N MET A 36 0.96 5.03 18.86
CA MET A 36 1.52 6.14 18.07
C MET A 36 0.63 6.53 16.88
N LYS A 37 -0.70 6.38 16.99
CA LYS A 37 -1.65 6.63 15.89
C LYS A 37 -1.61 8.06 15.37
N ASP A 38 -1.41 9.05 16.24
CA ASP A 38 -1.33 10.45 15.82
C ASP A 38 -0.08 10.73 14.99
N LEU A 39 1.00 9.99 15.23
CA LEU A 39 2.29 10.15 14.56
C LEU A 39 2.43 9.29 13.31
N LEU A 40 2.01 8.02 13.36
CA LEU A 40 2.20 7.02 12.31
C LEU A 40 0.94 6.78 11.47
N GLY A 41 -0.16 7.45 11.82
CA GLY A 41 -1.48 7.11 11.33
C GLY A 41 -1.98 5.77 11.87
N GLY A 42 -3.27 5.48 11.66
CA GLY A 42 -3.85 4.20 12.07
C GLY A 42 -3.19 3.00 11.38
N LYS A 43 -2.86 3.13 10.09
CA LYS A 43 -2.23 2.04 9.32
C LYS A 43 -0.80 1.78 9.78
N GLY A 44 0.05 2.80 9.85
CA GLY A 44 1.44 2.64 10.27
C GLY A 44 1.56 2.14 11.71
N ALA A 45 0.73 2.66 12.62
CA ALA A 45 0.68 2.20 14.01
C ALA A 45 0.28 0.72 14.13
N ASN A 46 -0.72 0.27 13.36
CA ASN A 46 -1.16 -1.13 13.38
C ASN A 46 -0.19 -2.08 12.66
N LEU A 47 0.51 -1.63 11.60
CA LEU A 47 1.60 -2.40 10.98
C LEU A 47 2.75 -2.62 11.96
N ALA A 48 3.12 -1.57 12.69
CA ALA A 48 4.14 -1.62 13.74
C ALA A 48 3.74 -2.55 14.90
N GLU A 49 2.47 -2.51 15.32
CA GLU A 49 1.96 -3.39 16.36
C GLU A 49 1.95 -4.86 15.92
N MET A 50 1.39 -5.16 14.73
CA MET A 50 1.40 -6.51 14.18
C MET A 50 2.82 -7.06 14.04
N ALA A 51 3.75 -6.25 13.54
CA ALA A 51 5.18 -6.58 13.50
C ALA A 51 5.71 -6.98 14.88
N SER A 52 5.40 -6.19 15.91
CA SER A 52 5.85 -6.42 17.29
C SER A 52 5.25 -7.68 17.92
N LEU A 53 4.03 -8.04 17.51
CA LEU A 53 3.36 -9.29 17.90
C LEU A 53 3.90 -10.54 17.18
N GLY A 54 4.86 -10.37 16.26
CA GLY A 54 5.42 -11.48 15.47
C GLY A 54 4.50 -11.96 14.35
N ILE A 55 3.41 -11.23 14.06
CA ILE A 55 2.53 -11.51 12.92
C ILE A 55 3.33 -11.27 11.62
N PRO A 56 3.16 -12.11 10.58
CA PRO A 56 3.91 -11.99 9.34
C PRO A 56 3.46 -10.77 8.53
N VAL A 57 3.94 -9.59 8.88
CA VAL A 57 3.75 -8.39 8.06
C VAL A 57 4.91 -8.25 7.07
N PRO A 58 4.65 -7.85 5.81
CA PRO A 58 5.73 -7.47 4.90
C PRO A 58 6.51 -6.29 5.52
N PRO A 59 7.84 -6.34 5.52
CA PRO A 59 8.65 -5.29 6.14
C PRO A 59 8.47 -3.95 5.41
N GLY A 60 8.74 -2.87 6.12
CA GLY A 60 8.57 -1.53 5.59
C GLY A 60 8.92 -0.46 6.60
N PHE A 61 8.51 0.77 6.30
CA PHE A 61 8.64 1.89 7.20
C PHE A 61 7.52 2.91 7.01
N THR A 62 7.24 3.68 8.05
CA THR A 62 6.25 4.76 8.04
C THR A 62 6.96 6.11 8.19
N ILE A 63 6.64 7.04 7.30
CA ILE A 63 6.99 8.46 7.39
C ILE A 63 5.88 9.16 8.16
N SER A 64 6.24 9.88 9.24
CA SER A 64 5.28 10.41 10.19
C SER A 64 4.39 11.53 9.64
N THR A 65 3.23 11.73 10.29
CA THR A 65 2.30 12.84 10.05
C THR A 65 2.94 14.22 10.24
N GLU A 66 3.99 14.32 11.06
CA GLU A 66 4.75 15.56 11.24
C GLU A 66 5.45 16.01 9.95
N VAL A 67 5.84 15.08 9.09
CA VAL A 67 6.40 15.40 7.76
C VAL A 67 5.32 15.99 6.88
N CYS A 68 4.10 15.45 6.91
CA CYS A 68 2.96 16.02 6.19
C CYS A 68 2.67 17.45 6.67
N ARG A 69 2.69 17.68 7.99
CA ARG A 69 2.52 19.03 8.55
C ARG A 69 3.63 19.97 8.06
N HIS A 70 4.89 19.54 8.12
CA HIS A 70 6.01 20.33 7.61
C HIS A 70 5.85 20.66 6.12
N TYR A 71 5.47 19.67 5.31
CA TYR A 71 5.20 19.80 3.89
C TYR A 71 4.16 20.88 3.61
N GLU A 72 3.04 20.90 4.34
CA GLU A 72 2.00 21.93 4.17
C GLU A 72 2.45 23.32 4.66
N GLU A 73 3.20 23.40 5.77
CA GLU A 73 3.64 24.66 6.36
C GLU A 73 4.82 25.33 5.62
N HIS A 74 5.65 24.56 4.90
CA HIS A 74 6.90 25.02 4.31
C HIS A 74 6.89 24.98 2.77
N GLY A 75 5.73 25.22 2.17
CA GLY A 75 5.60 25.35 0.72
C GLY A 75 5.95 24.06 -0.03
N LYS A 76 5.49 22.91 0.49
CA LYS A 76 5.66 21.58 -0.10
C LYS A 76 7.13 21.12 -0.15
N THR A 77 7.88 21.48 0.87
CA THR A 77 9.27 21.04 1.06
C THR A 77 9.38 20.04 2.20
N TYR A 78 10.53 19.37 2.29
CA TYR A 78 10.77 18.33 3.29
C TYR A 78 11.83 18.76 4.31
N PRO A 79 11.78 18.27 5.56
CA PRO A 79 12.88 18.42 6.50
C PRO A 79 14.19 17.89 5.91
N GLU A 80 15.30 18.61 6.10
CA GLU A 80 16.60 18.25 5.51
C GLU A 80 17.06 16.82 5.85
N SER A 81 16.71 16.32 7.04
CA SER A 81 17.09 14.98 7.49
C SER A 81 16.28 13.85 6.84
N LEU A 82 15.09 14.14 6.30
CA LEU A 82 14.14 13.14 5.85
C LEU A 82 14.74 12.25 4.76
N LYS A 83 15.44 12.84 3.79
CA LYS A 83 16.02 12.08 2.68
C LYS A 83 16.98 10.99 3.17
N GLY A 84 17.87 11.34 4.09
CA GLY A 84 18.81 10.39 4.68
C GLY A 84 18.13 9.31 5.53
N GLU A 85 17.02 9.65 6.21
CA GLU A 85 16.23 8.69 6.97
C GLU A 85 15.49 7.70 6.06
N VAL A 86 14.88 8.16 4.97
CA VAL A 86 14.22 7.29 3.97
C VAL A 86 15.24 6.35 3.34
N GLU A 87 16.39 6.86 2.88
CA GLU A 87 17.45 6.02 2.29
C GLU A 87 18.01 4.99 3.28
N LYS A 88 18.15 5.36 4.56
CA LYS A 88 18.58 4.42 5.61
C LYS A 88 17.57 3.28 5.79
N ASN A 89 16.27 3.60 5.86
CA ASN A 89 15.24 2.59 6.06
C ASN A 89 15.02 1.73 4.80
N LEU A 90 15.24 2.30 3.61
CA LEU A 90 15.26 1.53 2.37
C LEU A 90 16.41 0.52 2.36
N ARG A 91 17.63 0.91 2.76
CA ARG A 91 18.74 -0.05 2.92
C ARG A 91 18.43 -1.15 3.93
N GLN A 92 17.81 -0.80 5.05
CA GLN A 92 17.38 -1.80 6.03
C GLN A 92 16.32 -2.75 5.44
N LEU A 93 15.44 -2.25 4.56
CA LEU A 93 14.48 -3.07 3.84
C LEU A 93 15.18 -4.03 2.87
N GLU A 94 16.20 -3.56 2.15
CA GLU A 94 17.03 -4.38 1.27
C GLU A 94 17.75 -5.50 2.04
N GLU A 95 18.32 -5.18 3.21
CA GLU A 95 18.98 -6.16 4.09
C GLU A 95 18.03 -7.26 4.57
N VAL A 96 16.83 -6.88 5.05
CA VAL A 96 15.84 -7.83 5.58
C VAL A 96 15.24 -8.70 4.47
N THR A 97 15.09 -8.17 3.27
CA THR A 97 14.44 -8.88 2.15
C THR A 97 15.42 -9.64 1.27
N GLY A 98 16.72 -9.31 1.30
CA GLY A 98 17.71 -9.81 0.35
C GLY A 98 17.48 -9.33 -1.09
N MET A 99 16.58 -8.36 -1.29
CA MET A 99 16.28 -7.73 -2.58
C MET A 99 16.84 -6.31 -2.60
N LYS A 100 17.05 -5.74 -3.79
CA LYS A 100 17.61 -4.40 -3.92
C LYS A 100 16.71 -3.49 -4.74
N PHE A 101 16.43 -2.29 -4.23
CA PHE A 101 15.53 -1.34 -4.88
C PHE A 101 16.19 -0.83 -6.16
N GLY A 102 15.51 -1.04 -7.30
CA GLY A 102 16.06 -0.73 -8.62
C GLY A 102 17.05 -1.75 -9.19
N SER A 103 17.21 -2.93 -8.60
CA SER A 103 18.04 -4.00 -9.20
C SER A 103 17.33 -4.68 -10.37
N SER A 104 18.05 -4.88 -11.48
CA SER A 104 17.60 -5.67 -12.63
C SER A 104 17.71 -7.19 -12.42
N GLN A 105 18.30 -7.65 -11.31
CA GLN A 105 18.45 -9.08 -11.00
C GLN A 105 17.52 -9.51 -9.87
N SER A 106 17.54 -8.77 -8.75
CA SER A 106 16.70 -9.04 -7.59
C SER A 106 15.94 -7.78 -7.19
N PRO A 107 14.92 -7.38 -7.98
CA PRO A 107 14.19 -6.15 -7.73
C PRO A 107 13.43 -6.24 -6.41
N LEU A 108 13.65 -5.26 -5.53
CA LEU A 108 12.75 -4.92 -4.44
C LEU A 108 11.66 -4.00 -5.00
N LEU A 109 10.40 -4.39 -4.83
CA LEU A 109 9.24 -3.57 -5.17
C LEU A 109 8.54 -3.16 -3.88
N VAL A 110 8.00 -1.94 -3.85
CA VAL A 110 7.30 -1.40 -2.69
C VAL A 110 5.93 -0.86 -3.06
N SER A 111 5.03 -0.82 -2.07
CA SER A 111 3.82 -0.02 -2.11
C SER A 111 4.03 1.24 -1.28
N VAL A 112 3.38 2.33 -1.71
CA VAL A 112 3.32 3.60 -0.98
C VAL A 112 1.86 3.87 -0.68
N ARG A 113 1.51 3.85 0.60
CA ARG A 113 0.13 3.92 1.09
C ARG A 113 -0.03 5.02 2.10
N SER A 114 -1.06 5.82 1.94
CA SER A 114 -1.48 6.83 2.90
C SER A 114 -2.08 6.22 4.18
N GLY A 115 -1.99 6.96 5.29
CA GLY A 115 -2.59 6.57 6.56
C GLY A 115 -2.68 7.75 7.52
N ALA A 116 -3.86 8.33 7.67
CA ALA A 116 -4.14 9.30 8.72
C ALA A 116 -4.46 8.58 10.05
N ALA A 117 -4.48 9.31 11.17
CA ALA A 117 -4.81 8.75 12.49
C ALA A 117 -6.24 8.15 12.51
N ILE A 118 -7.16 8.78 11.78
CA ILE A 118 -8.53 8.32 11.56
C ILE A 118 -8.63 7.74 10.15
N SER A 119 -9.29 6.59 10.03
CA SER A 119 -9.47 5.91 8.73
C SER A 119 -10.35 6.73 7.80
N MET A 120 -9.83 7.06 6.61
CA MET A 120 -10.54 7.77 5.54
C MET A 120 -10.56 6.91 4.25
N PRO A 121 -11.43 5.87 4.16
CA PRO A 121 -11.43 4.94 3.03
C PRO A 121 -11.71 5.63 1.69
N GLY A 122 -10.91 5.30 0.67
CA GLY A 122 -11.07 5.82 -0.70
C GLY A 122 -10.71 7.31 -0.89
N MET A 123 -10.26 8.00 0.16
CA MET A 123 -9.99 9.45 0.11
C MET A 123 -8.54 9.81 -0.23
N MET A 124 -7.63 8.88 -0.01
CA MET A 124 -6.20 9.10 -0.14
C MET A 124 -5.57 8.08 -1.08
N ASP A 125 -4.54 8.52 -1.77
CA ASP A 125 -3.96 7.75 -2.86
C ASP A 125 -3.06 6.60 -2.36
N THR A 126 -2.87 5.62 -3.23
CA THR A 126 -2.00 4.46 -3.04
C THR A 126 -1.35 4.12 -4.38
N VAL A 127 -0.05 3.80 -4.33
CA VAL A 127 0.69 3.33 -5.50
C VAL A 127 1.31 1.98 -5.16
N LEU A 128 1.00 0.95 -5.94
CA LEU A 128 1.58 -0.39 -5.80
C LEU A 128 2.67 -0.63 -6.85
N ASN A 129 3.45 -1.69 -6.68
CA ASN A 129 4.48 -2.15 -7.63
C ASN A 129 5.62 -1.15 -7.91
N LEU A 130 5.79 -0.14 -7.06
CA LEU A 130 6.79 0.90 -7.23
C LEU A 130 8.21 0.31 -7.23
N GLY A 131 9.00 0.70 -8.22
CA GLY A 131 10.32 0.16 -8.51
C GLY A 131 10.38 -0.60 -9.84
N LEU A 132 9.24 -0.86 -10.49
CA LEU A 132 9.21 -1.40 -11.84
C LEU A 132 9.62 -0.35 -12.89
N THR A 133 10.53 -0.78 -13.76
CA THR A 133 11.14 -0.04 -14.87
C THR A 133 11.35 -1.03 -16.01
N ASP A 134 11.74 -0.53 -17.18
CA ASP A 134 12.07 -1.38 -18.33
C ASP A 134 13.20 -2.38 -18.02
N GLU A 135 14.06 -2.06 -17.04
CA GLU A 135 15.16 -2.93 -16.59
C GLU A 135 14.77 -3.84 -15.42
N THR A 136 14.05 -3.33 -14.42
CA THR A 136 13.72 -4.14 -13.23
C THR A 136 12.62 -5.16 -13.51
N VAL A 137 11.74 -4.91 -14.50
CA VAL A 137 10.73 -5.88 -14.93
C VAL A 137 11.37 -7.17 -15.44
N LYS A 138 12.52 -7.08 -16.14
CA LYS A 138 13.27 -8.26 -16.61
C LYS A 138 13.74 -9.14 -15.44
N GLY A 139 14.20 -8.50 -14.36
CA GLY A 139 14.55 -9.20 -13.12
C GLY A 139 13.36 -9.87 -12.45
N LEU A 140 12.19 -9.22 -12.49
CA LEU A 140 10.95 -9.81 -11.99
C LEU A 140 10.55 -11.04 -12.82
N VAL A 141 10.60 -10.97 -14.16
CA VAL A 141 10.36 -12.10 -15.06
C VAL A 141 11.29 -13.27 -14.72
N ALA A 142 12.59 -13.02 -14.58
CA ALA A 142 13.58 -14.05 -14.29
C ALA A 142 13.33 -14.75 -12.95
N ARG A 143 12.87 -14.01 -11.94
CA ARG A 143 12.62 -14.54 -10.59
C ARG A 143 11.32 -15.33 -10.48
N THR A 144 10.27 -14.89 -11.17
CA THR A 144 8.95 -15.52 -11.05
C THR A 144 8.73 -16.59 -12.11
N GLY A 145 9.50 -16.58 -13.20
CA GLY A 145 9.23 -17.41 -14.38
C GLY A 145 7.89 -17.10 -15.04
N ASN A 146 7.27 -15.96 -14.69
CA ASN A 146 5.93 -15.59 -15.10
C ASN A 146 5.95 -14.20 -15.74
N GLU A 147 6.21 -14.18 -17.05
CA GLU A 147 6.36 -12.95 -17.82
C GLU A 147 5.07 -12.13 -17.87
N ARG A 148 3.93 -12.81 -18.03
CA ARG A 148 2.60 -12.19 -18.00
C ARG A 148 2.38 -11.43 -16.70
N PHE A 149 2.65 -12.03 -15.55
CA PHE A 149 2.53 -11.38 -14.24
C PHE A 149 3.43 -10.14 -14.11
N ALA A 150 4.67 -10.22 -14.58
CA ALA A 150 5.60 -9.11 -14.45
C ALA A 150 5.15 -7.88 -15.27
N TYR A 151 4.68 -8.10 -16.50
CA TYR A 151 4.17 -7.02 -17.34
C TYR A 151 2.76 -6.56 -16.95
N ASP A 152 1.91 -7.43 -16.40
CA ASP A 152 0.64 -6.99 -15.78
C ASP A 152 0.90 -6.06 -14.58
N SER A 153 1.86 -6.43 -13.73
CA SER A 153 2.28 -5.59 -12.60
C SER A 153 2.87 -4.27 -13.07
N TYR A 154 3.63 -4.28 -14.18
CA TYR A 154 4.25 -3.08 -14.72
C TYR A 154 3.23 -2.14 -15.37
N ARG A 155 2.31 -2.63 -16.21
CA ARG A 155 1.26 -1.79 -16.80
C ARG A 155 0.37 -1.18 -15.73
N ARG A 156 0.06 -1.93 -14.66
CA ARG A 156 -0.67 -1.41 -13.49
C ARG A 156 0.10 -0.29 -12.80
N LEU A 157 1.42 -0.43 -12.60
CA LEU A 157 2.25 0.67 -12.06
C LEU A 157 2.16 1.92 -12.95
N VAL A 158 2.34 1.77 -14.26
CA VAL A 158 2.33 2.92 -15.18
C VAL A 158 0.98 3.63 -15.14
N GLN A 159 -0.12 2.88 -15.14
CA GLN A 159 -1.48 3.41 -14.99
C GLN A 159 -1.67 4.14 -13.66
N MET A 160 -1.43 3.46 -12.52
CA MET A 160 -1.61 4.06 -11.19
C MET A 160 -0.72 5.28 -10.99
N TYR A 161 0.56 5.21 -11.38
CA TYR A 161 1.48 6.32 -11.22
C TYR A 161 1.11 7.49 -12.15
N GLY A 162 0.66 7.18 -13.37
CA GLY A 162 0.14 8.14 -14.33
C GLY A 162 -1.05 8.93 -13.78
N ASP A 163 -2.05 8.25 -13.24
CA ASP A 163 -3.22 8.88 -12.59
C ASP A 163 -2.82 9.62 -11.31
N VAL A 164 -2.30 8.89 -10.33
CA VAL A 164 -2.11 9.39 -8.95
C VAL A 164 -1.02 10.44 -8.86
N VAL A 165 0.13 10.20 -9.49
CA VAL A 165 1.34 11.02 -9.30
C VAL A 165 1.49 12.06 -10.40
N LEU A 166 1.22 11.68 -11.65
CA LEU A 166 1.37 12.58 -12.80
C LEU A 166 0.08 13.32 -13.16
N GLY A 167 -1.08 12.87 -12.65
CA GLY A 167 -2.37 13.52 -12.86
C GLY A 167 -3.06 13.19 -14.18
N LEU A 168 -2.63 12.15 -14.89
CA LEU A 168 -3.29 11.67 -16.11
C LEU A 168 -4.55 10.88 -15.76
N LYS A 169 -5.69 11.57 -15.61
CA LYS A 169 -6.95 11.00 -15.16
C LYS A 169 -8.14 11.68 -15.81
N PRO A 170 -9.36 11.12 -15.72
CA PRO A 170 -10.58 11.79 -16.15
C PRO A 170 -10.70 13.21 -15.56
N GLU A 171 -11.01 14.20 -16.40
CA GLU A 171 -11.27 15.58 -15.93
C GLU A 171 -12.62 15.65 -15.21
N THR A 172 -13.60 14.89 -15.71
CA THR A 172 -14.95 14.78 -15.15
C THR A 172 -15.29 13.32 -14.86
N LYS A 173 -16.35 13.10 -14.07
CA LYS A 173 -16.84 11.75 -13.74
C LYS A 173 -17.42 10.97 -14.93
N THR A 174 -17.69 11.66 -16.04
CA THR A 174 -18.27 11.07 -17.25
C THR A 174 -17.23 10.79 -18.31
N ASP A 175 -16.01 11.30 -18.15
CA ASP A 175 -14.93 11.04 -19.10
C ASP A 175 -14.40 9.63 -18.89
N ILE A 176 -14.00 9.02 -20.00
CA ILE A 176 -13.36 7.70 -19.99
C ILE A 176 -11.95 7.88 -19.44
N ASP A 177 -11.52 6.95 -18.59
CA ASP A 177 -10.14 6.91 -18.12
C ASP A 177 -9.18 6.72 -19.30
N PRO A 178 -8.15 7.59 -19.46
CA PRO A 178 -7.22 7.51 -20.58
C PRO A 178 -6.53 6.15 -20.74
N PHE A 179 -6.29 5.43 -19.64
CA PHE A 179 -5.66 4.12 -19.66
C PHE A 179 -6.67 3.01 -19.97
N GLU A 180 -7.89 3.10 -19.44
CA GLU A 180 -8.97 2.15 -19.78
C GLU A 180 -9.35 2.24 -21.26
N GLU A 181 -9.38 3.46 -21.83
CA GLU A 181 -9.60 3.67 -23.26
C GLU A 181 -8.58 2.88 -24.12
N ILE A 182 -7.30 2.93 -23.75
CA ILE A 182 -6.23 2.22 -24.45
C ILE A 182 -6.33 0.70 -24.21
N LEU A 183 -6.65 0.28 -22.98
CA LEU A 183 -6.82 -1.12 -22.62
C LEU A 183 -7.96 -1.78 -23.43
N ASP A 184 -9.10 -1.10 -23.54
CA ASP A 184 -10.24 -1.57 -24.32
C ASP A 184 -9.90 -1.69 -25.81
N GLN A 185 -9.18 -0.72 -26.38
CA GLN A 185 -8.71 -0.80 -27.77
C GLN A 185 -7.81 -2.02 -28.02
N VAL A 186 -6.90 -2.34 -27.10
CA VAL A 186 -6.05 -3.53 -27.21
C VAL A 186 -6.88 -4.81 -27.09
N LYS A 187 -7.84 -4.87 -26.16
CA LYS A 187 -8.75 -6.03 -26.03
C LYS A 187 -9.58 -6.25 -27.29
N GLU A 188 -10.16 -5.19 -27.86
CA GLU A 188 -10.91 -5.25 -29.12
C GLU A 188 -10.05 -5.74 -30.28
N LYS A 189 -8.82 -5.22 -30.42
CA LYS A 189 -7.85 -5.66 -31.44
C LYS A 189 -7.49 -7.14 -31.31
N LYS A 190 -7.48 -7.67 -30.08
CA LYS A 190 -7.17 -9.08 -29.78
C LYS A 190 -8.40 -9.99 -29.76
N GLY A 191 -9.61 -9.41 -29.81
CA GLY A 191 -10.86 -10.16 -29.77
C GLY A 191 -11.17 -10.79 -28.42
N VAL A 192 -10.60 -10.26 -27.33
CA VAL A 192 -10.83 -10.73 -25.96
C VAL A 192 -11.75 -9.78 -25.20
N LYS A 193 -12.36 -10.24 -24.09
CA LYS A 193 -13.29 -9.43 -23.29
C LYS A 193 -12.74 -9.07 -21.93
N LEU A 194 -11.94 -9.96 -21.34
CA LEU A 194 -11.39 -9.82 -20.00
C LEU A 194 -9.90 -9.52 -20.07
N ASP A 195 -9.42 -8.64 -19.20
CA ASP A 195 -7.99 -8.34 -19.06
C ASP A 195 -7.16 -9.60 -18.75
N THR A 196 -7.77 -10.59 -18.11
CA THR A 196 -7.15 -11.88 -17.80
C THR A 196 -6.81 -12.70 -19.04
N GLU A 197 -7.47 -12.44 -20.17
CA GLU A 197 -7.24 -13.11 -21.45
C GLU A 197 -6.10 -12.47 -22.25
N LEU A 198 -5.55 -11.34 -21.81
CA LEU A 198 -4.38 -10.73 -22.43
C LEU A 198 -3.11 -11.52 -22.10
N GLU A 199 -2.30 -11.77 -23.12
CA GLU A 199 -1.04 -12.49 -23.05
C GLU A 199 0.13 -11.55 -22.74
N ALA A 200 1.30 -12.12 -22.42
CA ALA A 200 2.48 -11.34 -22.02
C ALA A 200 2.90 -10.27 -23.06
N GLU A 201 2.82 -10.59 -24.35
CA GLU A 201 3.14 -9.63 -25.42
C GLU A 201 2.13 -8.47 -25.52
N ASP A 202 0.86 -8.72 -25.21
CA ASP A 202 -0.17 -7.67 -25.20
C ASP A 202 0.06 -6.72 -24.02
N LEU A 203 0.46 -7.25 -22.87
CA LEU A 203 0.78 -6.47 -21.69
C LEU A 203 2.06 -5.62 -21.89
N LYS A 204 3.04 -6.14 -22.64
CA LYS A 204 4.21 -5.36 -23.10
C LYS A 204 3.80 -4.19 -23.99
N GLU A 205 2.91 -4.46 -24.97
CA GLU A 205 2.34 -3.41 -25.84
C GLU A 205 1.63 -2.34 -25.01
N LEU A 206 0.83 -2.74 -24.01
CA LEU A 206 0.14 -1.81 -23.11
C LEU A 206 1.08 -0.92 -22.30
N VAL A 207 2.18 -1.45 -21.76
CA VAL A 207 3.19 -0.63 -21.06
C VAL A 207 3.68 0.50 -21.96
N VAL A 208 4.03 0.18 -23.21
CA VAL A 208 4.53 1.17 -24.18
C VAL A 208 3.45 2.20 -24.52
N LEU A 209 2.21 1.75 -24.77
CA LEU A 209 1.09 2.64 -25.07
C LEU A 209 0.75 3.56 -23.91
N PHE A 210 0.78 3.06 -22.67
CA PHE A 210 0.52 3.85 -21.47
C PHE A 210 1.60 4.90 -21.24
N GLN A 211 2.88 4.53 -21.35
CA GLN A 211 3.99 5.50 -21.26
C GLN A 211 3.88 6.57 -22.36
N LYS A 212 3.53 6.17 -23.59
CA LYS A 212 3.30 7.09 -24.69
C LYS A 212 2.14 8.05 -24.39
N ALA A 213 1.04 7.58 -23.83
CA ALA A 213 -0.09 8.43 -23.46
C ALA A 213 0.28 9.49 -22.42
N ILE A 214 1.15 9.14 -21.46
CA ILE A 214 1.70 10.10 -20.48
C ILE A 214 2.50 11.19 -21.21
N VAL A 215 3.38 10.83 -22.14
CA VAL A 215 4.16 11.81 -22.92
C VAL A 215 3.25 12.67 -23.79
N ASP A 216 2.34 12.05 -24.54
CA ASP A 216 1.49 12.75 -25.51
C ASP A 216 0.50 13.71 -24.82
N ARG A 217 -0.02 13.37 -23.64
CA ARG A 217 -1.02 14.21 -22.93
C ARG A 217 -0.43 15.16 -21.90
N LEU A 218 0.70 14.81 -21.25
CA LEU A 218 1.29 15.62 -20.17
C LEU A 218 2.66 16.22 -20.52
N GLY A 219 3.30 15.77 -21.59
CA GLY A 219 4.64 16.25 -21.97
C GLY A 219 5.76 15.81 -21.02
N VAL A 220 5.51 14.81 -20.18
CA VAL A 220 6.48 14.25 -19.23
C VAL A 220 6.65 12.75 -19.47
N GLU A 221 7.82 12.20 -19.11
CA GLU A 221 8.09 10.78 -19.23
C GLU A 221 7.76 10.03 -17.93
N PHE A 222 7.36 8.76 -18.05
CA PHE A 222 7.28 7.87 -16.90
C PHE A 222 8.69 7.69 -16.29
N PRO A 223 8.89 7.92 -14.98
CA PRO A 223 10.21 7.89 -14.38
C PRO A 223 10.78 6.47 -14.36
N GLN A 224 11.86 6.25 -15.11
CA GLN A 224 12.63 4.99 -15.12
C GLN A 224 13.62 4.88 -13.94
N ASP A 225 13.72 5.91 -13.08
CA ASP A 225 14.49 5.89 -11.83
C ASP A 225 13.55 5.54 -10.65
N PRO A 226 13.72 4.38 -9.99
CA PRO A 226 12.92 3.96 -8.85
C PRO A 226 12.91 4.96 -7.69
N MET A 227 14.01 5.69 -7.46
CA MET A 227 14.06 6.70 -6.40
C MET A 227 13.20 7.91 -6.76
N LYS A 228 13.14 8.31 -8.03
CA LYS A 228 12.21 9.36 -8.49
C LYS A 228 10.77 8.90 -8.35
N GLN A 229 10.47 7.63 -8.68
CA GLN A 229 9.15 7.04 -8.45
C GLN A 229 8.78 7.15 -6.96
N LEU A 230 9.68 6.74 -6.06
CA LEU A 230 9.41 6.71 -4.62
C LEU A 230 9.09 8.10 -4.08
N TRP A 231 9.91 9.10 -4.41
CA TRP A 231 9.68 10.47 -3.99
C TRP A 231 8.44 11.09 -4.62
N GLY A 232 8.14 10.79 -5.89
CA GLY A 232 6.91 11.22 -6.54
C GLY A 232 5.66 10.66 -5.85
N ALA A 233 5.68 9.38 -5.46
CA ALA A 233 4.58 8.78 -4.73
C ALA A 233 4.44 9.33 -3.29
N ILE A 234 5.54 9.59 -2.59
CA ILE A 234 5.53 10.26 -1.27
C ILE A 234 4.90 11.66 -1.39
N ASP A 235 5.31 12.42 -2.41
CA ASP A 235 4.78 13.76 -2.68
C ASP A 235 3.29 13.74 -3.00
N ALA A 236 2.86 12.81 -3.86
CA ALA A 236 1.44 12.63 -4.19
C ALA A 236 0.60 12.30 -2.95
N VAL A 237 1.10 11.43 -2.05
CA VAL A 237 0.38 11.09 -0.82
C VAL A 237 0.25 12.32 0.09
N PHE A 238 1.33 13.06 0.33
CA PHE A 238 1.23 14.27 1.15
C PHE A 238 0.34 15.33 0.51
N GLY A 239 0.50 15.59 -0.79
CA GLY A 239 -0.36 16.49 -1.55
C GLY A 239 -1.84 16.08 -1.57
N SER A 240 -2.14 14.78 -1.43
CA SER A 240 -3.51 14.28 -1.33
C SER A 240 -4.22 14.69 -0.02
N TRP A 241 -3.49 15.08 1.03
CA TRP A 241 -4.06 15.46 2.32
C TRP A 241 -5.06 16.62 2.23
N ASN A 242 -4.77 17.59 1.37
CA ASN A 242 -5.58 18.78 1.14
C ASN A 242 -6.28 18.80 -0.23
N ASN A 243 -6.47 17.63 -0.85
CA ASN A 243 -7.30 17.56 -2.05
C ASN A 243 -8.79 17.86 -1.69
N PRO A 244 -9.60 18.35 -2.65
CA PRO A 244 -10.99 18.73 -2.38
C PRO A 244 -11.84 17.60 -1.77
N ARG A 245 -11.61 16.35 -2.18
CA ARG A 245 -12.35 15.17 -1.66
C ARG A 245 -12.02 14.90 -0.18
N ALA A 246 -10.76 15.02 0.24
CA ALA A 246 -10.32 14.76 1.60
C ALA A 246 -10.76 15.87 2.55
N ILE A 247 -10.69 17.14 2.12
CA ILE A 247 -11.26 18.28 2.86
C ILE A 247 -12.76 18.04 3.07
N LYS A 248 -13.49 17.74 2.00
CA LYS A 248 -14.94 17.52 2.09
C LYS A 248 -15.31 16.33 2.97
N TYR A 249 -14.53 15.27 2.92
CA TYR A 249 -14.72 14.11 3.78
C TYR A 249 -14.56 14.47 5.27
N ARG A 250 -13.51 15.23 5.62
CA ARG A 250 -13.29 15.67 7.00
C ARG A 250 -14.41 16.59 7.50
N GLU A 251 -14.91 17.50 6.66
CA GLU A 251 -16.06 18.35 6.98
C GLU A 251 -17.33 17.54 7.26
N ILE A 252 -17.68 16.61 6.37
CA ILE A 252 -18.93 15.83 6.48
C ILE A 252 -18.91 14.90 7.70
N ASN A 253 -17.74 14.40 8.08
CA ASN A 253 -17.57 13.48 9.21
C ASN A 253 -17.14 14.17 10.51
N ASP A 254 -17.14 15.51 10.55
CA ASP A 254 -16.75 16.32 11.73
C ASP A 254 -15.35 15.95 12.29
N ILE A 255 -14.39 15.70 11.40
CA ILE A 255 -13.03 15.30 11.76
C ILE A 255 -12.13 16.54 11.90
N HIS A 256 -11.72 16.82 13.14
CA HIS A 256 -10.85 17.96 13.49
C HIS A 256 -9.54 17.51 14.14
N GLY A 257 -8.55 18.41 14.19
CA GLY A 257 -7.32 18.23 14.98
C GLY A 257 -6.26 17.31 14.37
N LEU A 258 -6.51 16.71 13.20
CA LEU A 258 -5.50 15.92 12.49
C LEU A 258 -4.43 16.83 11.88
N ILE A 259 -3.16 16.55 12.17
CA ILE A 259 -2.02 17.34 11.69
C ILE A 259 -1.52 16.95 10.29
N GLY A 260 -2.00 15.82 9.75
CA GLY A 260 -1.55 15.32 8.46
C GLY A 260 -1.87 13.84 8.23
N THR A 261 -1.36 13.31 7.13
CA THR A 261 -1.34 11.86 6.82
C THR A 261 0.08 11.30 6.92
N ALA A 262 0.22 10.06 7.37
CA ALA A 262 1.48 9.34 7.30
C ALA A 262 1.62 8.62 5.96
N VAL A 263 2.85 8.28 5.60
CA VAL A 263 3.16 7.48 4.39
C VAL A 263 3.78 6.16 4.82
N SER A 264 3.11 5.05 4.53
CA SER A 264 3.65 3.72 4.73
C SER A 264 4.27 3.22 3.44
N VAL A 265 5.58 3.00 3.44
CA VAL A 265 6.34 2.36 2.37
C VAL A 265 6.58 0.90 2.77
N GLN A 266 6.03 -0.05 2.03
CA GLN A 266 6.02 -1.45 2.43
C GLN A 266 6.42 -2.36 1.27
N THR A 267 7.23 -3.38 1.51
CA THR A 267 7.59 -4.37 0.49
C THR A 267 6.33 -4.98 -0.13
N MET A 268 6.32 -5.10 -1.46
CA MET A 268 5.25 -5.77 -2.19
C MET A 268 5.21 -7.25 -1.87
N VAL A 269 3.98 -7.75 -1.71
CA VAL A 269 3.65 -9.16 -1.71
C VAL A 269 2.54 -9.36 -2.73
N PHE A 270 2.66 -10.41 -3.54
CA PHE A 270 1.85 -10.62 -4.73
C PHE A 270 0.89 -11.79 -4.53
N GLY A 271 -0.41 -11.48 -4.57
CA GLY A 271 -1.48 -12.49 -4.58
C GLY A 271 -1.74 -13.07 -5.98
N ASN A 272 -1.06 -12.57 -7.02
CA ASN A 272 -1.29 -12.82 -8.45
C ASN A 272 -0.09 -13.44 -9.19
N MET A 273 0.86 -14.05 -8.47
CA MET A 273 2.00 -14.74 -9.11
C MET A 273 1.63 -16.13 -9.67
N GLY A 274 0.50 -16.69 -9.28
CA GLY A 274 0.05 -18.01 -9.71
C GLY A 274 -1.05 -18.59 -8.82
N GLN A 275 -1.36 -19.87 -9.02
CA GLN A 275 -2.45 -20.56 -8.33
C GLN A 275 -2.19 -20.81 -6.83
N THR A 276 -0.94 -20.70 -6.40
CA THR A 276 -0.53 -20.77 -4.98
C THR A 276 -0.52 -19.40 -4.29
N CYS A 277 -1.12 -18.39 -4.92
CA CYS A 277 -1.21 -17.04 -4.40
C CYS A 277 -2.67 -16.57 -4.31
N GLY A 278 -2.96 -15.63 -3.41
CA GLY A 278 -4.28 -15.04 -3.27
C GLY A 278 -4.26 -13.81 -2.38
N THR A 279 -5.39 -13.14 -2.27
CA THR A 279 -5.55 -11.97 -1.39
C THR A 279 -6.98 -11.91 -0.89
N GLY A 280 -7.20 -11.31 0.27
CA GLY A 280 -8.53 -11.23 0.84
C GLY A 280 -8.67 -10.18 1.93
N VAL A 281 -9.92 -9.95 2.28
CA VAL A 281 -10.35 -9.07 3.36
C VAL A 281 -11.29 -9.87 4.26
N ALA A 282 -11.07 -9.81 5.56
CA ALA A 282 -11.89 -10.53 6.52
C ALA A 282 -12.14 -9.71 7.80
N PHE A 283 -13.22 -10.04 8.47
CA PHE A 283 -13.60 -9.59 9.78
C PHE A 283 -13.49 -10.77 10.74
N THR A 284 -12.95 -10.52 11.92
CA THR A 284 -12.78 -11.57 12.94
C THR A 284 -14.11 -12.04 13.52
N ARG A 285 -15.21 -11.28 13.31
CA ARG A 285 -16.60 -11.67 13.55
C ARG A 285 -17.49 -11.14 12.42
N ASN A 286 -18.71 -11.64 12.30
CA ASN A 286 -19.66 -11.09 11.33
C ASN A 286 -20.00 -9.62 11.68
N PRO A 287 -19.67 -8.63 10.82
CA PRO A 287 -19.87 -7.22 11.13
C PRO A 287 -21.35 -6.78 11.08
N ALA A 288 -22.24 -7.60 10.50
CA ALA A 288 -23.67 -7.31 10.39
C ALA A 288 -24.49 -7.95 11.54
N THR A 289 -24.15 -9.18 11.95
CA THR A 289 -24.91 -9.91 12.97
C THR A 289 -24.23 -9.96 14.34
N GLY A 290 -22.93 -9.68 14.41
CA GLY A 290 -22.11 -9.85 15.62
C GLY A 290 -21.74 -11.30 15.94
N GLU A 291 -22.17 -12.27 15.13
CA GLU A 291 -21.88 -13.69 15.33
C GLU A 291 -20.36 -13.95 15.27
N ASN A 292 -19.87 -14.82 16.16
CA ASN A 292 -18.45 -15.15 16.26
C ASN A 292 -17.96 -16.13 15.17
N VAL A 293 -18.20 -15.78 13.91
CA VAL A 293 -17.75 -16.51 12.73
C VAL A 293 -16.71 -15.70 11.96
N PHE A 294 -15.70 -16.36 11.40
CA PHE A 294 -14.71 -15.70 10.57
C PHE A 294 -15.37 -15.35 9.23
N TYR A 295 -15.58 -14.05 9.00
CA TYR A 295 -16.42 -13.54 7.93
C TYR A 295 -15.59 -12.74 6.95
N GLY A 296 -15.72 -12.95 5.65
CA GLY A 296 -14.91 -12.24 4.68
C GLY A 296 -14.84 -12.94 3.35
N GLU A 297 -14.01 -12.41 2.47
CA GLU A 297 -13.88 -12.88 1.10
C GLU A 297 -12.43 -12.86 0.64
N TYR A 298 -12.11 -13.70 -0.34
CA TYR A 298 -10.79 -13.76 -0.95
C TYR A 298 -10.88 -14.08 -2.44
N LEU A 299 -9.80 -13.79 -3.15
CA LEU A 299 -9.59 -14.17 -4.54
C LEU A 299 -8.23 -14.88 -4.69
N MET A 300 -8.25 -16.03 -5.37
CA MET A 300 -7.04 -16.72 -5.80
C MET A 300 -6.46 -16.06 -7.05
N ASN A 301 -5.13 -16.02 -7.12
CA ASN A 301 -4.36 -15.45 -8.22
C ASN A 301 -4.86 -14.03 -8.59
N ALA A 302 -4.87 -13.12 -7.61
CA ALA A 302 -5.45 -11.78 -7.70
C ALA A 302 -4.67 -10.77 -6.85
N GLN A 303 -4.78 -9.48 -7.17
CA GLN A 303 -4.28 -8.39 -6.34
C GLN A 303 -5.42 -7.74 -5.55
N GLY A 304 -5.13 -7.03 -4.45
CA GLY A 304 -6.16 -6.50 -3.56
C GLY A 304 -7.17 -5.58 -4.26
N GLU A 305 -6.74 -4.87 -5.30
CA GLU A 305 -7.60 -4.07 -6.18
C GLU A 305 -8.73 -4.89 -6.81
N ASP A 306 -8.46 -6.13 -7.22
CA ASP A 306 -9.45 -6.98 -7.90
C ASP A 306 -10.57 -7.41 -6.94
N VAL A 307 -10.30 -7.48 -5.63
CA VAL A 307 -11.30 -7.75 -4.59
C VAL A 307 -12.23 -6.56 -4.42
N VAL A 308 -11.70 -5.33 -4.52
CA VAL A 308 -12.48 -4.09 -4.34
C VAL A 308 -13.23 -3.71 -5.61
N ALA A 309 -12.64 -3.93 -6.79
CA ALA A 309 -13.20 -3.54 -8.08
C ALA A 309 -14.42 -4.39 -8.49
N GLY A 310 -14.61 -5.58 -7.90
CA GLY A 310 -15.76 -6.46 -8.19
C GLY A 310 -15.75 -7.08 -9.60
N ILE A 311 -14.62 -7.01 -10.31
CA ILE A 311 -14.44 -7.59 -11.65
C ILE A 311 -14.53 -9.12 -11.60
N ARG A 312 -14.05 -9.71 -10.50
CA ARG A 312 -14.11 -11.15 -10.22
C ARG A 312 -14.97 -11.39 -9.00
N THR A 313 -15.81 -12.42 -9.03
CA THR A 313 -16.61 -12.84 -7.89
C THR A 313 -15.71 -13.38 -6.77
N PRO A 314 -15.62 -12.71 -5.61
CA PRO A 314 -14.86 -13.20 -4.47
C PRO A 314 -15.47 -14.49 -3.91
N GLN A 315 -14.65 -15.31 -3.28
CA GLN A 315 -15.11 -16.51 -2.58
C GLN A 315 -15.20 -16.26 -1.06
N PRO A 316 -16.18 -16.84 -0.36
CA PRO A 316 -16.25 -16.73 1.09
C PRO A 316 -15.00 -17.29 1.78
N ILE A 317 -14.44 -16.55 2.74
CA ILE A 317 -13.19 -16.93 3.44
C ILE A 317 -13.21 -18.34 4.04
N SER A 318 -14.39 -18.83 4.42
CA SER A 318 -14.58 -20.19 4.94
C SER A 318 -14.19 -21.31 3.96
N THR A 319 -14.18 -21.06 2.65
CA THR A 319 -13.76 -22.05 1.63
C THR A 319 -12.24 -22.13 1.47
N LEU A 320 -11.48 -21.16 2.02
CA LEU A 320 -10.02 -21.15 1.93
C LEU A 320 -9.40 -22.37 2.61
N LYS A 321 -10.06 -22.93 3.63
CA LYS A 321 -9.63 -24.18 4.29
C LYS A 321 -9.48 -25.36 3.32
N ASP A 322 -10.26 -25.38 2.24
CA ASP A 322 -10.29 -26.46 1.26
C ASP A 322 -9.22 -26.25 0.16
N VAL A 323 -8.82 -25.00 -0.08
CA VAL A 323 -7.87 -24.60 -1.14
C VAL A 323 -6.45 -24.42 -0.59
N MET A 324 -6.31 -23.81 0.58
CA MET A 324 -5.05 -23.51 1.27
C MET A 324 -5.22 -23.70 2.80
N PRO A 325 -5.32 -24.97 3.26
CA PRO A 325 -5.59 -25.27 4.68
C PRO A 325 -4.56 -24.66 5.63
N GLU A 326 -3.28 -24.67 5.28
CA GLU A 326 -2.20 -24.12 6.10
C GLU A 326 -2.34 -22.61 6.32
N ALA A 327 -2.60 -21.85 5.24
CA ALA A 327 -2.81 -20.41 5.33
C ALA A 327 -4.10 -20.05 6.06
N TYR A 328 -5.15 -20.86 5.90
CA TYR A 328 -6.42 -20.66 6.63
C TYR A 328 -6.24 -20.88 8.14
N GLU A 329 -5.52 -21.92 8.55
CA GLU A 329 -5.22 -22.19 9.95
C GLU A 329 -4.37 -21.07 10.57
N GLU A 330 -3.33 -20.59 9.85
CA GLU A 330 -2.53 -19.45 10.29
C GLU A 330 -3.39 -18.17 10.42
N LEU A 331 -4.32 -17.92 9.50
CA LEU A 331 -5.29 -16.82 9.61
C LEU A 331 -6.16 -16.93 10.86
N LEU A 332 -6.62 -18.12 11.23
CA LEU A 332 -7.42 -18.32 12.44
C LEU A 332 -6.61 -18.05 13.72
N GLN A 333 -5.33 -18.41 13.73
CA GLN A 333 -4.43 -18.09 14.85
C GLN A 333 -4.16 -16.59 14.96
N ILE A 334 -3.94 -15.92 13.82
CA ILE A 334 -3.78 -14.47 13.78
C ILE A 334 -5.07 -13.76 14.20
N ARG A 335 -6.24 -14.23 13.73
CA ARG A 335 -7.56 -13.74 14.16
C ARG A 335 -7.68 -13.76 15.68
N ALA A 336 -7.37 -14.89 16.32
CA ALA A 336 -7.44 -15.02 17.77
C ALA A 336 -6.47 -14.07 18.48
N THR A 337 -5.22 -14.01 18.01
CA THR A 337 -4.17 -13.12 18.55
C THR A 337 -4.59 -11.65 18.48
N LEU A 338 -5.14 -11.23 17.35
CA LEU A 338 -5.59 -9.86 17.12
C LEU A 338 -6.80 -9.50 17.98
N GLU A 339 -7.81 -10.37 18.08
CA GLU A 339 -8.96 -10.11 18.97
C GLU A 339 -8.56 -10.04 20.44
N GLU A 340 -7.69 -10.94 20.91
CA GLU A 340 -7.21 -10.95 22.30
C GLU A 340 -6.41 -9.68 22.61
N HIS A 341 -5.51 -9.30 21.71
CA HIS A 341 -4.65 -8.13 21.89
C HIS A 341 -5.44 -6.81 21.86
N TYR A 342 -6.22 -6.59 20.80
CA TYR A 342 -6.97 -5.34 20.63
C TYR A 342 -8.27 -5.29 21.45
N ARG A 343 -8.70 -6.43 22.01
CA ARG A 343 -9.93 -6.59 22.78
C ARG A 343 -11.18 -6.13 22.02
N ASP A 344 -11.16 -6.27 20.70
CA ASP A 344 -12.26 -5.89 19.82
C ASP A 344 -12.19 -6.66 18.49
N MET A 345 -13.31 -6.74 17.78
CA MET A 345 -13.39 -7.31 16.44
C MET A 345 -12.54 -6.50 15.47
N GLN A 346 -11.74 -7.19 14.66
CA GLN A 346 -10.84 -6.59 13.68
C GLN A 346 -11.31 -6.82 12.25
N ASP A 347 -11.07 -5.82 11.41
CA ASP A 347 -11.08 -5.85 9.95
C ASP A 347 -9.63 -5.98 9.47
N ILE A 348 -9.33 -7.07 8.76
CA ILE A 348 -7.99 -7.49 8.37
C ILE A 348 -7.88 -7.63 6.85
N GLU A 349 -6.75 -7.22 6.31
CA GLU A 349 -6.37 -7.43 4.91
C GLU A 349 -5.14 -8.33 4.86
N PHE A 350 -5.15 -9.32 3.97
CA PHE A 350 -4.06 -10.28 3.84
C PHE A 350 -3.76 -10.64 2.39
N THR A 351 -2.54 -11.13 2.17
CA THR A 351 -2.10 -11.71 0.91
C THR A 351 -1.36 -13.00 1.19
N ILE A 352 -1.60 -14.01 0.35
CA ILE A 352 -0.87 -15.26 0.33
C ILE A 352 0.02 -15.22 -0.92
N GLN A 353 1.33 -15.32 -0.74
CA GLN A 353 2.28 -15.41 -1.84
C GLN A 353 3.02 -16.74 -1.74
N ASP A 354 2.82 -17.57 -2.75
CA ASP A 354 3.38 -18.93 -2.81
C ASP A 354 3.19 -19.69 -1.49
N LYS A 355 1.92 -19.79 -1.05
CA LYS A 355 1.47 -20.40 0.21
C LYS A 355 1.89 -19.72 1.51
N HIS A 356 2.71 -18.67 1.47
CA HIS A 356 3.09 -17.92 2.66
C HIS A 356 2.10 -16.78 2.92
N LEU A 357 1.53 -16.74 4.12
CA LEU A 357 0.60 -15.70 4.54
C LEU A 357 1.33 -14.41 4.95
N TYR A 358 0.77 -13.29 4.52
CA TYR A 358 1.21 -11.96 4.91
C TYR A 358 0.01 -11.10 5.32
N MET A 359 0.11 -10.45 6.48
CA MET A 359 -0.89 -9.49 6.96
C MET A 359 -0.52 -8.09 6.50
N LEU A 360 -1.43 -7.44 5.77
CA LEU A 360 -1.21 -6.12 5.18
C LEU A 360 -1.84 -4.99 5.99
N GLN A 361 -2.90 -5.30 6.73
CA GLN A 361 -3.60 -4.32 7.55
C GLN A 361 -4.41 -5.03 8.63
N THR A 362 -4.54 -4.36 9.77
CA THR A 362 -5.61 -4.59 10.73
C THR A 362 -6.15 -3.25 11.20
N ARG A 363 -7.42 -3.20 11.55
CA ARG A 363 -8.06 -2.08 12.26
C ARG A 363 -9.30 -2.57 12.98
N THR A 364 -9.79 -1.81 13.95
CA THR A 364 -11.10 -2.06 14.54
C THR A 364 -12.17 -2.08 13.46
N GLY A 365 -12.89 -3.19 13.34
CA GLY A 365 -13.89 -3.38 12.30
C GLY A 365 -15.15 -2.54 12.55
N LYS A 366 -15.57 -1.80 11.52
CA LYS A 366 -16.88 -1.12 11.52
C LYS A 366 -18.00 -2.18 11.54
N ARG A 367 -19.06 -1.91 12.29
CA ARG A 367 -20.20 -2.83 12.49
C ARG A 367 -21.51 -2.05 12.66
N THR A 368 -22.63 -2.72 12.42
CA THR A 368 -23.99 -2.17 12.56
C THR A 368 -24.58 -2.41 13.93
#